data_AF-A0A1P8ULW4-F1
#
_entry.id   AF-A0A1P8ULW4-F1
#
_cell.length_a   1.000
_cell.length_b   1.000
_cell.length_c   1.000
_cell.angle_alpha   90.00
_cell.angle_beta   90.00
_cell.angle_gamma   90.00
#
_symmetry.space_group_name_H-M   'P 1'
#
loop_
_entity.id
_entity.type
_entity.pdbx_description
1 polymer ?
#
loop_
_entity_poly.entity_id
_entity_poly.type
_entity_poly.pdbx_seq_one_letter_code
_entity_poly.pdbx_strand_id
1 'polypeptide(L)'
;MRRGKVLDLIWQDDVSLPDPQAYGTFKKLFSQILPVRFEALTAGGACERPLAMSDGLELAPALPLGDVLVEELPLDLPYGTLVLFLPRAQTDMAQLLGAAVGESLQLLLSLASVPMERETDALYVMAHAAARRFTALRATGVVLDMRGFCQGLGQSLHRYWLADQRPLLPDPNLFARPDFLWQPQLTRYLRDLDPGFSAPDPQMIDDDLLCVSDDPLDLEEWAERMEIVLRATLGAPERVATPLQTGLSSRFNLQ
;
A
#
# COMPACT_ATOMS: atom_id res chain seq x y z
N MET A 1 -5.31 -5.87 11.58
CA MET A 1 -6.48 -5.61 12.45
C MET A 1 -7.74 -6.04 11.69
N ARG A 2 -8.77 -6.60 12.33
CA ARG A 2 -10.04 -6.98 11.65
C ARG A 2 -11.00 -5.78 11.68
N ARG A 3 -11.93 -5.68 10.71
CA ARG A 3 -12.88 -4.55 10.55
C ARG A 3 -13.55 -4.13 11.87
N GLY A 4 -14.12 -5.09 12.61
CA GLY A 4 -14.77 -4.80 13.91
C GLY A 4 -13.84 -4.19 14.96
N LYS A 5 -12.55 -4.55 14.97
CA LYS A 5 -11.57 -3.93 15.89
C LYS A 5 -11.24 -2.48 15.53
N VAL A 6 -11.40 -2.08 14.26
CA VAL A 6 -11.18 -0.69 13.85
C VAL A 6 -12.32 0.17 14.37
N LEU A 7 -13.55 -0.30 14.23
CA LEU A 7 -14.74 0.36 14.75
C LEU A 7 -14.67 0.52 16.28
N ASP A 8 -14.28 -0.55 16.99
CA ASP A 8 -14.07 -0.51 18.44
C ASP A 8 -13.03 0.55 18.86
N LEU A 9 -11.95 0.70 18.10
CA LEU A 9 -10.91 1.71 18.39
C LEU A 9 -11.41 3.14 18.23
N ILE A 10 -12.21 3.39 17.18
CA ILE A 10 -12.75 4.73 16.92
C ILE A 10 -13.72 5.11 18.04
N TRP A 11 -14.66 4.22 18.39
CA TRP A 11 -15.66 4.49 19.44
C TRP A 11 -15.12 4.51 20.87
N GLN A 12 -13.90 4.01 21.10
CA GLN A 12 -13.23 4.08 22.39
C GLN A 12 -12.29 5.30 22.51
N ASP A 13 -12.41 6.27 21.60
CA ASP A 13 -11.54 7.46 21.51
C ASP A 13 -10.05 7.11 21.40
N ASP A 14 -9.72 5.91 20.91
CA ASP A 14 -8.34 5.46 20.78
C ASP A 14 -7.75 5.79 19.41
N VAL A 15 -8.49 6.54 18.59
CA VAL A 15 -8.04 7.15 17.34
C VAL A 15 -8.03 8.67 17.49
N SER A 16 -6.94 9.31 17.09
CA SER A 16 -6.80 10.77 17.19
C SER A 16 -6.03 11.33 16.00
N LEU A 17 -6.13 12.64 15.78
CA LEU A 17 -5.22 13.34 14.88
C LEU A 17 -3.77 13.23 15.41
N PRO A 18 -2.78 13.07 14.53
CA PRO A 18 -1.36 13.02 14.91
C PRO A 18 -0.84 14.40 15.34
N ASP A 19 0.31 14.42 16.03
CA ASP A 19 1.04 15.66 16.31
C ASP A 19 1.35 16.42 15.01
N PRO A 20 1.01 17.72 14.89
CA PRO A 20 1.12 18.45 13.62
C PRO A 20 2.54 18.50 13.04
N GLN A 21 3.58 18.58 13.89
CA GLN A 21 4.96 18.74 13.41
C GLN A 21 5.51 17.44 12.85
N ALA A 22 5.36 16.34 13.60
CA ALA A 22 5.76 15.02 13.15
C ALA A 22 4.93 14.60 11.92
N TYR A 23 3.63 14.90 11.93
CA TYR A 23 2.73 14.59 10.84
C TYR A 23 3.06 15.35 9.56
N GLY A 24 3.37 16.65 9.62
CA GLY A 24 3.73 17.42 8.43
C GLY A 24 4.94 16.85 7.69
N THR A 25 5.93 16.35 8.45
CA THR A 25 7.11 15.68 7.87
C THR A 25 6.74 14.34 7.25
N PHE A 26 6.03 13.48 7.97
CA PHE A 26 5.54 12.20 7.44
C PHE A 26 4.71 12.42 6.17
N LYS A 27 3.78 13.38 6.20
CA LYS A 27 2.83 13.64 5.12
C LYS A 27 3.57 14.01 3.84
N LYS A 28 4.54 14.94 3.95
CA LYS A 28 5.39 15.36 2.84
C LYS A 28 6.19 14.20 2.23
N LEU A 29 6.75 13.33 3.06
CA LEU A 29 7.60 12.23 2.59
C LEU A 29 6.77 11.12 1.95
N PHE A 30 5.63 10.79 2.56
CA PHE A 30 4.72 9.77 2.04
C PHE A 30 4.16 10.18 0.67
N SER A 31 3.69 11.43 0.52
CA SER A 31 3.17 11.94 -0.76
C SER A 31 4.24 12.00 -1.85
N GLN A 32 5.51 12.15 -1.48
CA GLN A 32 6.61 12.08 -2.43
C GLN A 32 6.88 10.66 -2.89
N ILE A 33 6.50 9.62 -2.15
CA ILE A 33 6.67 8.22 -2.54
C ILE A 33 5.46 7.72 -3.32
N LEU A 34 4.24 8.00 -2.84
CA LEU A 34 3.00 7.51 -3.42
C LEU A 34 2.09 8.68 -3.85
N PRO A 35 1.66 8.77 -5.12
CA PRO A 35 0.83 9.86 -5.62
C PRO A 35 -0.67 9.63 -5.31
N VAL A 36 -0.98 9.31 -4.06
CA VAL A 36 -2.35 9.04 -3.60
C VAL A 36 -2.75 10.04 -2.52
N ARG A 37 -4.00 10.47 -2.55
CA ARG A 37 -4.63 11.25 -1.49
C ARG A 37 -4.76 10.37 -0.27
N PHE A 38 -4.23 10.83 0.86
CA PHE A 38 -4.31 10.10 2.10
C PHE A 38 -4.49 11.05 3.30
N GLU A 39 -5.02 10.47 4.37
CA GLU A 39 -5.07 11.09 5.69
C GLU A 39 -4.55 10.10 6.71
N ALA A 40 -3.63 10.54 7.58
CA ALA A 40 -3.06 9.69 8.61
C ALA A 40 -3.61 10.05 10.00
N LEU A 41 -4.00 9.02 10.73
CA LEU A 41 -4.52 9.07 12.08
C LEU A 41 -3.56 8.33 13.01
N THR A 42 -3.52 8.72 14.28
CA THR A 42 -2.82 7.95 15.31
C THR A 42 -3.82 7.03 16.00
N ALA A 43 -3.52 5.75 16.09
CA ALA A 43 -4.32 4.76 16.82
C ALA A 43 -3.53 4.20 18.00
N GLY A 44 -4.20 3.98 19.13
CA GLY A 44 -3.58 3.50 20.36
C GLY A 44 -3.38 1.98 20.41
N GLY A 45 -3.53 1.39 21.60
CA GLY A 45 -2.84 0.16 22.02
C GLY A 45 -3.07 -1.09 21.17
N ALA A 46 -4.16 -1.17 20.40
CA ALA A 46 -4.39 -2.28 19.48
C ALA A 46 -3.73 -2.10 18.09
N CYS A 47 -3.27 -0.89 17.78
CA CYS A 47 -2.53 -0.55 16.57
C CYS A 47 -1.02 -0.59 16.86
N GLU A 48 -0.42 -1.76 16.72
CA GLU A 48 1.02 -1.94 16.92
C GLU A 48 1.86 -1.55 15.68
N ARG A 49 1.20 -1.20 14.58
CA ARG A 49 1.81 -1.01 13.27
C ARG A 49 0.91 -0.20 12.34
N PRO A 50 1.47 0.41 11.27
CA PRO A 50 0.65 1.04 10.24
C PRO A 50 -0.38 0.08 9.67
N LEU A 51 -1.54 0.63 9.32
CA LEU A 51 -2.61 -0.06 8.58
C LEU A 51 -3.15 0.90 7.52
N ALA A 52 -3.21 0.43 6.28
CA ALA A 52 -3.80 1.13 5.16
C ALA A 52 -5.24 0.64 4.92
N MET A 53 -6.18 1.55 4.79
CA MET A 53 -7.59 1.25 4.51
C MET A 53 -8.18 2.22 3.50
N SER A 54 -9.16 1.77 2.72
CA SER A 54 -10.03 2.65 1.95
C SER A 54 -11.01 3.33 2.90
N ASP A 55 -11.26 4.62 2.72
CA ASP A 55 -12.38 5.33 3.36
C ASP A 55 -13.74 4.69 3.02
N GLY A 56 -13.89 4.10 1.84
CA GLY A 56 -15.08 3.33 1.45
C GLY A 56 -15.21 1.96 2.12
N LEU A 57 -14.27 1.55 2.98
CA LEU A 57 -14.34 0.26 3.67
C LEU A 57 -15.55 0.19 4.62
N GLU A 58 -16.53 -0.65 4.30
CA GLU A 58 -17.67 -0.90 5.20
C GLU A 58 -17.22 -1.56 6.52
N LEU A 59 -17.40 -0.86 7.63
CA LEU A 59 -17.15 -1.35 8.98
C LEU A 59 -18.37 -2.08 9.55
N ALA A 60 -19.56 -1.65 9.15
CA ALA A 60 -20.86 -2.27 9.38
C ALA A 60 -21.76 -2.05 8.14
N PRO A 61 -22.92 -2.74 8.00
CA PRO A 61 -23.79 -2.55 6.84
C PRO A 61 -24.14 -1.08 6.61
N ALA A 62 -23.82 -0.56 5.42
CA ALA A 62 -24.01 0.84 5.03
C ALA A 62 -23.30 1.87 5.94
N LEU A 63 -22.21 1.47 6.60
CA LEU A 63 -21.39 2.34 7.44
C LEU A 63 -19.93 2.31 6.96
N PRO A 64 -19.56 3.15 5.97
CA PRO A 64 -18.19 3.22 5.47
C PRO A 64 -17.28 3.91 6.48
N LEU A 65 -16.01 3.54 6.47
CA LEU A 65 -14.99 4.07 7.38
C LEU A 65 -14.92 5.60 7.35
N GLY A 66 -14.97 6.21 6.16
CA GLY A 66 -14.86 7.66 5.98
C GLY A 66 -15.95 8.42 6.70
N ASP A 67 -17.21 7.96 6.61
CA ASP A 67 -18.35 8.58 7.28
C ASP A 67 -18.17 8.52 8.81
N VAL A 68 -17.77 7.35 9.34
CA VAL A 68 -17.48 7.20 10.79
C VAL A 68 -16.39 8.16 11.24
N LEU A 69 -15.33 8.34 10.45
CA LEU A 69 -14.24 9.24 10.81
C LEU A 69 -14.65 10.71 10.81
N VAL A 70 -15.46 11.13 9.83
CA VAL A 70 -15.95 12.52 9.75
C VAL A 70 -16.95 12.82 10.87
N GLU A 71 -17.73 11.83 11.30
CA GLU A 71 -18.65 11.98 12.43
C GLU A 71 -17.93 12.05 13.79
N GLU A 72 -16.91 11.22 14.00
CA GLU A 72 -16.27 11.04 15.31
C GLU A 72 -15.04 11.95 15.52
N LEU A 73 -14.43 12.44 14.45
CA LEU A 73 -13.21 13.25 14.52
C LEU A 73 -13.38 14.61 13.84
N PRO A 74 -12.68 15.66 14.29
CA PRO A 74 -12.73 16.98 13.68
C PRO A 74 -11.88 17.03 12.41
N LEU A 75 -12.22 16.21 11.41
CA LEU A 75 -11.55 16.13 10.12
C LEU A 75 -12.55 16.18 8.97
N ASP A 76 -12.09 16.69 7.84
CA ASP A 76 -12.81 16.64 6.57
C ASP A 76 -12.08 15.64 5.67
N LEU A 77 -12.79 14.61 5.22
CA LEU A 77 -12.22 13.50 4.45
C LEU A 77 -12.89 13.43 3.07
N PRO A 78 -12.20 13.84 1.99
CA PRO A 78 -12.71 13.65 0.65
C PRO A 78 -12.90 12.17 0.34
N TYR A 79 -13.92 11.82 -0.45
CA TYR A 79 -14.11 10.46 -0.91
C TYR A 79 -12.90 9.93 -1.70
N GLY A 80 -12.66 8.63 -1.59
CA GLY A 80 -11.55 7.94 -2.24
C GLY A 80 -10.21 8.25 -1.56
N THR A 81 -10.20 8.57 -0.28
CA THR A 81 -8.97 8.83 0.48
C THR A 81 -8.41 7.55 1.07
N LEU A 82 -7.10 7.33 0.91
CA LEU A 82 -6.35 6.33 1.66
C LEU A 82 -6.28 6.75 3.14
N VAL A 83 -6.86 5.96 4.03
CA VAL A 83 -6.75 6.17 5.48
C VAL A 83 -5.59 5.36 6.03
N LEU A 84 -4.65 6.03 6.69
CA LEU A 84 -3.53 5.40 7.40
C LEU A 84 -3.74 5.47 8.91
N PHE A 85 -3.88 4.33 9.57
CA PHE A 85 -3.78 4.26 11.03
C PHE A 85 -2.34 3.99 11.42
N LEU A 86 -1.69 4.96 12.07
CA LEU A 86 -0.32 4.88 12.55
C LEU A 86 -0.31 4.51 14.04
N PRO A 87 0.63 3.66 14.49
CA PRO A 87 0.76 3.32 15.91
C PRO A 87 1.14 4.56 16.73
N ARG A 88 0.53 4.71 17.91
CA ARG A 88 0.88 5.79 18.86
C ARG A 88 2.29 5.66 19.45
N ALA A 89 2.84 4.44 19.47
CA ALA A 89 4.17 4.19 20.00
C ALA A 89 5.25 4.94 19.19
N GLN A 90 6.21 5.55 19.89
CA GLN A 90 7.36 6.18 19.22
C GLN A 90 8.14 5.13 18.42
N THR A 91 8.02 5.24 17.11
CA THR A 91 8.75 4.44 16.12
C THR A 91 9.65 5.39 15.35
N ASP A 92 10.82 4.91 14.92
CA ASP A 92 11.66 5.66 13.98
C ASP A 92 10.84 6.09 12.76
N MET A 93 10.97 7.36 12.34
CA MET A 93 10.16 7.94 11.26
C MET A 93 10.37 7.21 9.94
N ALA A 94 11.60 6.83 9.61
CA ALA A 94 11.88 6.12 8.36
C ALA A 94 11.24 4.73 8.38
N GLN A 95 11.36 4.02 9.51
CA GLN A 95 10.69 2.73 9.70
C GLN A 95 9.17 2.83 9.63
N LEU A 96 8.57 3.84 10.28
CA LEU A 96 7.13 4.08 10.21
C LEU A 96 6.67 4.32 8.77
N LEU A 97 7.41 5.15 8.03
CA LEU A 97 7.14 5.46 6.63
C LEU A 97 7.24 4.21 5.74
N GLY A 98 8.30 3.42 5.90
CA GLY A 98 8.46 2.17 5.13
C GLY A 98 7.33 1.18 5.38
N ALA A 99 6.90 1.03 6.63
CA ALA A 99 5.78 0.17 6.99
C ALA A 99 4.44 0.67 6.42
N ALA A 100 4.19 1.99 6.50
CA ALA A 100 2.98 2.60 5.93
C ALA A 100 2.93 2.47 4.40
N VAL A 101 4.06 2.68 3.71
CA VAL A 101 4.18 2.45 2.27
C VAL A 101 3.89 0.98 1.95
N GLY A 102 4.51 0.04 2.67
CA GLY A 102 4.28 -1.39 2.44
C GLY A 102 2.83 -1.83 2.66
N GLU A 103 2.12 -1.26 3.64
CA GLU A 103 0.68 -1.51 3.82
C GLU A 103 -0.15 -0.92 2.67
N SER A 104 0.24 0.27 2.20
CA SER A 104 -0.45 0.94 1.08
C SER A 104 -0.27 0.19 -0.22
N LEU A 105 0.91 -0.38 -0.47
CA LEU A 105 1.17 -1.24 -1.64
C LEU A 105 0.35 -2.55 -1.60
N GLN A 106 0.13 -3.11 -0.41
CA GLN A 106 -0.74 -4.28 -0.25
C GLN A 106 -2.21 -3.93 -0.47
N LEU A 107 -2.67 -2.79 0.05
CA LEU A 107 -4.03 -2.31 -0.22
C LEU A 107 -4.21 -2.07 -1.72
N LEU A 108 -3.25 -1.39 -2.36
CA LEU A 108 -3.23 -1.18 -3.81
C LEU A 108 -3.37 -2.50 -4.56
N LEU A 109 -2.59 -3.51 -4.20
CA LEU A 109 -2.65 -4.83 -4.85
C LEU A 109 -4.03 -5.49 -4.70
N SER A 110 -4.69 -5.31 -3.55
CA SER A 110 -6.03 -5.85 -3.30
C SER A 110 -7.14 -5.12 -4.08
N LEU A 111 -6.87 -3.89 -4.53
CA LEU A 111 -7.81 -3.07 -5.31
C LEU A 111 -7.54 -3.18 -6.82
N ALA A 112 -6.28 -3.29 -7.22
CA ALA A 112 -5.88 -3.47 -8.61
C ALA A 112 -6.29 -4.87 -9.10
N SER A 113 -6.82 -4.99 -10.32
CA SER A 113 -7.19 -6.30 -10.89
C SER A 113 -5.97 -7.02 -11.48
N VAL A 114 -4.88 -7.12 -10.72
CA VAL A 114 -3.69 -7.89 -11.10
C VAL A 114 -4.02 -9.39 -11.05
N PRO A 115 -3.68 -10.18 -12.09
CA PRO A 115 -3.88 -11.63 -12.03
C PRO A 115 -3.19 -12.23 -10.81
N MET A 116 -3.83 -13.20 -10.14
CA MET A 116 -3.31 -13.80 -8.90
C MET A 116 -1.89 -14.37 -9.08
N GLU A 117 -1.61 -14.98 -10.24
CA GLU A 117 -0.29 -15.50 -10.61
C GLU A 117 0.79 -14.42 -10.83
N ARG A 118 0.42 -13.14 -10.79
CA ARG A 118 1.31 -11.97 -10.94
C ARG A 118 1.36 -11.09 -9.70
N GLU A 119 0.61 -11.42 -8.65
CA GLU A 119 0.58 -10.60 -7.43
C GLU A 119 1.95 -10.53 -6.74
N THR A 120 2.67 -11.66 -6.67
CA THR A 120 4.03 -11.72 -6.12
C THR A 120 5.00 -10.84 -6.93
N ASP A 121 4.92 -10.92 -8.26
CA ASP A 121 5.74 -10.12 -9.16
C ASP A 121 5.44 -8.62 -8.99
N ALA A 122 4.17 -8.24 -8.97
CA ALA A 122 3.72 -6.86 -8.82
C ALA A 122 4.19 -6.27 -7.49
N LEU A 123 3.98 -6.97 -6.38
CA LEU A 123 4.40 -6.48 -5.07
C LEU A 123 5.92 -6.35 -4.96
N TYR A 124 6.67 -7.31 -5.53
CA TYR A 124 8.12 -7.25 -5.62
C TYR A 124 8.58 -5.99 -6.37
N VAL A 125 8.00 -5.73 -7.55
CA VAL A 125 8.36 -4.58 -8.38
C VAL A 125 8.03 -3.26 -7.69
N MET A 126 6.84 -3.12 -7.12
CA MET A 126 6.44 -1.92 -6.38
C MET A 126 7.31 -1.65 -5.15
N ALA A 127 7.70 -2.70 -4.41
CA ALA A 127 8.58 -2.55 -3.25
C ALA A 127 9.97 -2.02 -3.63
N HIS A 128 10.53 -2.51 -4.74
CA HIS A 128 11.79 -2.00 -5.29
C HIS A 128 11.67 -0.55 -5.76
N ALA A 129 10.61 -0.21 -6.48
CA ALA A 129 10.34 1.17 -6.92
C ALA A 129 10.23 2.12 -5.71
N ALA A 130 9.50 1.74 -4.67
CA ALA A 130 9.37 2.53 -3.44
C ALA A 130 10.71 2.78 -2.74
N ALA A 131 11.55 1.74 -2.63
CA ALA A 131 12.88 1.85 -2.03
C ALA A 131 13.83 2.75 -2.83
N ARG A 132 13.77 2.68 -4.16
CA ARG A 132 14.55 3.56 -5.05
C ARG A 132 14.08 5.00 -4.94
N ARG A 133 12.76 5.21 -4.95
CA ARG A 133 12.16 6.54 -4.80
C ARG A 133 12.55 7.19 -3.48
N PHE A 134 12.49 6.44 -2.37
CA PHE A 134 12.99 6.94 -1.08
C PHE A 134 14.49 7.29 -1.13
N THR A 135 15.30 6.50 -1.85
CA THR A 135 16.73 6.81 -2.05
C THR A 135 16.91 8.12 -2.83
N ALA A 136 16.11 8.37 -3.87
CA ALA A 136 16.13 9.62 -4.63
C ALA A 136 15.79 10.84 -3.74
N LEU A 137 14.81 10.71 -2.84
CA LEU A 137 14.46 11.78 -1.88
C LEU A 137 15.60 12.11 -0.91
N ARG A 138 16.42 11.12 -0.52
CA ARG A 138 17.61 11.37 0.31
C ARG A 138 18.65 12.20 -0.43
N ALA A 139 18.78 12.01 -1.74
CA ALA A 139 19.70 12.81 -2.56
C ALA A 139 19.30 14.29 -2.63
N THR A 140 18.02 14.62 -2.37
CA THR A 140 17.53 16.00 -2.29
C THR A 140 17.67 16.64 -0.90
N GLY A 141 18.42 16.01 0.03
CA GLY A 141 18.75 16.57 1.35
C GLY A 141 17.85 16.10 2.50
N VAL A 142 17.00 15.09 2.27
CA VAL A 142 16.19 14.46 3.34
C VAL A 142 17.09 13.55 4.18
N VAL A 143 17.31 13.91 5.46
CA VAL A 143 18.11 13.12 6.40
C VAL A 143 17.22 12.05 7.05
N LEU A 144 16.91 11.00 6.31
CA LEU A 144 16.27 9.79 6.85
C LEU A 144 17.12 8.57 6.59
N ASP A 145 17.00 7.59 7.48
CA ASP A 145 17.74 6.34 7.39
C ASP A 145 17.06 5.36 6.42
N MET A 146 17.78 5.03 5.33
CA MET A 146 17.34 3.99 4.39
C MET A 146 17.17 2.63 5.07
N ARG A 147 17.97 2.35 6.11
CA ARG A 147 17.87 1.08 6.82
C ARG A 147 16.55 0.97 7.57
N GLY A 148 16.17 2.03 8.29
CA GLY A 148 14.86 2.12 8.95
C GLY A 148 13.72 1.93 7.96
N PHE A 149 13.74 2.66 6.83
CA PHE A 149 12.73 2.52 5.77
C PHE A 149 12.58 1.09 5.27
N CYS A 150 13.69 0.44 4.87
CA CYS A 150 13.64 -0.95 4.41
C CYS A 150 13.17 -1.92 5.49
N GLN A 151 13.56 -1.72 6.76
CA GLN A 151 13.07 -2.55 7.86
C GLN A 151 11.56 -2.45 8.03
N GLY A 152 11.01 -1.23 7.97
CA GLY A 152 9.56 -1.01 8.02
C GLY A 152 8.83 -1.66 6.85
N LEU A 153 9.35 -1.46 5.64
CA LEU A 153 8.80 -2.07 4.42
C LEU A 153 8.83 -3.60 4.50
N GLY A 154 9.97 -4.18 4.90
CA GLY A 154 10.15 -5.62 5.10
C GLY A 154 9.18 -6.21 6.12
N GLN A 155 8.93 -5.53 7.25
CA GLN A 155 7.93 -5.96 8.24
C GLN A 155 6.52 -6.03 7.67
N SER A 156 6.18 -5.13 6.75
CA SER A 156 4.89 -5.12 6.09
C SER A 156 4.77 -6.25 5.07
N LEU A 157 5.74 -6.35 4.15
CA LEU A 157 5.76 -7.36 3.08
C LEU A 157 5.92 -8.80 3.59
N HIS A 158 6.69 -8.98 4.66
CA HIS A 158 6.82 -10.26 5.37
C HIS A 158 5.44 -10.86 5.63
N ARG A 159 4.46 -10.07 6.08
CA ARG A 159 3.14 -10.60 6.43
C ARG A 159 2.34 -11.09 5.25
N TYR A 160 2.44 -10.38 4.14
CA TYR A 160 1.78 -10.76 2.90
C TYR A 160 2.37 -12.07 2.38
N TRP A 161 3.70 -12.15 2.26
CA TRP A 161 4.36 -13.34 1.71
C TRP A 161 4.49 -14.53 2.68
N LEU A 162 4.26 -14.36 3.99
CA LEU A 162 4.41 -15.44 4.99
C LEU A 162 3.14 -15.85 5.72
N ALA A 163 1.97 -15.41 5.25
CA ALA A 163 0.70 -15.69 5.91
C ALA A 163 0.55 -17.18 6.28
N ASP A 164 1.01 -18.12 5.43
CA ASP A 164 0.90 -19.57 5.68
C ASP A 164 2.17 -20.43 5.38
N GLN A 165 3.26 -19.85 4.86
CA GLN A 165 4.40 -20.63 4.30
C GLN A 165 5.76 -20.44 4.99
N ARG A 166 5.77 -20.22 6.31
CA ARG A 166 7.00 -20.10 7.13
C ARG A 166 8.08 -21.16 6.90
N PRO A 167 7.78 -22.45 6.60
CA PRO A 167 8.83 -23.45 6.40
C PRO A 167 9.74 -23.20 5.19
N LEU A 168 9.34 -22.37 4.24
CA LEU A 168 10.12 -22.06 3.04
C LEU A 168 11.16 -20.94 3.25
N LEU A 169 11.11 -20.23 4.38
CA LEU A 169 12.07 -19.16 4.67
C LEU A 169 13.49 -19.70 4.77
N PRO A 170 14.43 -19.23 3.93
CA PRO A 170 15.83 -19.63 4.03
C PRO A 170 16.51 -19.05 5.29
N ASP A 171 16.04 -17.89 5.76
CA ASP A 171 16.51 -17.20 6.97
C ASP A 171 15.30 -16.58 7.68
N PRO A 172 15.01 -16.92 8.95
CA PRO A 172 13.89 -16.33 9.70
C PRO A 172 13.98 -14.80 9.84
N ASN A 173 15.16 -14.22 9.63
CA ASN A 173 15.38 -12.79 9.71
C ASN A 173 15.43 -12.10 8.35
N LEU A 174 15.20 -12.80 7.22
CA LEU A 174 15.34 -12.26 5.86
C LEU A 174 14.73 -10.86 5.74
N PHE A 175 13.46 -10.72 6.13
CA PHE A 175 12.69 -9.47 6.03
C PHE A 175 13.01 -8.43 7.12
N ALA A 176 13.71 -8.80 8.18
CA ALA A 176 14.18 -7.88 9.22
C ALA A 176 15.48 -7.16 8.81
N ARG A 177 16.12 -7.62 7.73
CA ARG A 177 17.37 -7.05 7.25
C ARG A 177 17.13 -5.74 6.47
N PRO A 178 17.93 -4.70 6.71
CA PRO A 178 17.87 -3.46 5.92
C PRO A 178 18.12 -3.62 4.42
N ASP A 179 18.79 -4.70 4.01
CA ASP A 179 19.19 -4.99 2.64
C ASP A 179 18.31 -6.06 1.97
N PHE A 180 17.20 -6.47 2.59
CA PHE A 180 16.41 -7.65 2.20
C PHE A 180 15.96 -7.66 0.73
N LEU A 181 15.55 -6.50 0.18
CA LEU A 181 15.11 -6.39 -1.22
C LEU A 181 16.21 -6.76 -2.21
N TRP A 182 17.46 -6.48 -1.88
CA TRP A 182 18.61 -6.71 -2.74
C TRP A 182 19.31 -8.04 -2.46
N GLN A 183 18.78 -8.83 -1.52
CA GLN A 183 19.33 -10.14 -1.22
C GLN A 183 18.87 -11.18 -2.25
N PRO A 184 19.78 -11.95 -2.87
CA PRO A 184 19.40 -13.08 -3.72
C PRO A 184 18.50 -14.10 -3.03
N GLN A 185 18.58 -14.19 -1.70
CA GLN A 185 17.73 -15.01 -0.85
C GLN A 185 16.25 -14.65 -0.97
N LEU A 186 15.90 -13.37 -1.16
CA LEU A 186 14.52 -12.96 -1.38
C LEU A 186 13.98 -13.50 -2.70
N THR A 187 14.69 -13.27 -3.80
CA THR A 187 14.30 -13.79 -5.12
C THR A 187 14.15 -15.31 -5.11
N ARG A 188 15.06 -16.01 -4.43
CA ARG A 188 14.95 -17.47 -4.26
C ARG A 188 13.70 -17.85 -3.47
N TYR A 189 13.46 -17.21 -2.32
CA TYR A 189 12.27 -17.46 -1.51
C TYR A 189 10.99 -17.21 -2.31
N LEU A 190 10.91 -16.12 -3.07
CA LEU A 190 9.72 -15.80 -3.88
C LEU A 190 9.49 -16.80 -5.01
N ARG A 191 10.54 -17.34 -5.63
CA ARG A 191 10.42 -18.45 -6.61
C ARG A 191 9.94 -19.76 -5.98
N ASP A 192 10.35 -20.03 -4.74
CA ASP A 192 9.90 -21.22 -4.01
C ASP A 192 8.45 -21.06 -3.53
N LEU A 193 8.05 -19.84 -3.17
CA LEU A 193 6.67 -19.48 -2.77
C LEU A 193 5.70 -19.48 -3.95
N ASP A 194 6.12 -18.94 -5.08
CA ASP A 194 5.34 -18.76 -6.29
C ASP A 194 6.13 -19.25 -7.52
N PRO A 195 5.85 -20.46 -8.04
CA PRO A 195 6.52 -20.99 -9.22
C PRO A 195 6.34 -20.13 -10.48
N GLY A 196 5.33 -19.25 -10.52
CA GLY A 196 5.10 -18.30 -11.60
C GLY A 196 5.96 -17.04 -11.51
N PHE A 197 6.67 -16.83 -10.40
CA PHE A 197 7.47 -15.64 -10.14
C PHE A 197 8.55 -15.47 -11.21
N SER A 198 8.40 -14.41 -12.01
CA SER A 198 9.26 -14.08 -13.14
C SER A 198 9.59 -12.59 -13.20
N ALA A 199 9.53 -11.90 -12.06
CA ALA A 199 9.84 -10.48 -11.96
C ALA A 199 11.23 -10.14 -12.55
N PRO A 200 11.39 -8.92 -13.10
CA PRO A 200 12.65 -8.46 -13.67
C PRO A 200 13.77 -8.40 -12.62
N ASP A 201 15.01 -8.32 -13.09
CA ASP A 201 16.16 -8.00 -12.24
C ASP A 201 15.88 -6.68 -11.49
N PRO A 202 16.07 -6.60 -10.17
CA PRO A 202 15.82 -5.37 -9.41
C PRO A 202 16.65 -4.16 -9.86
N GLN A 203 17.73 -4.38 -10.61
CA GLN A 203 18.47 -3.30 -11.25
C GLN A 203 17.71 -2.62 -12.40
N MET A 204 16.80 -3.35 -13.06
CA MET A 204 15.98 -2.89 -14.19
C MET A 204 14.65 -2.24 -13.78
N ILE A 205 14.32 -2.24 -12.49
CA ILE A 205 13.09 -1.63 -12.00
C ILE A 205 13.32 -0.12 -11.88
N ASP A 206 12.55 0.65 -12.64
CA ASP A 206 12.60 2.11 -12.63
C ASP A 206 12.04 2.69 -11.32
N ASP A 207 12.61 3.82 -10.88
CA ASP A 207 12.24 4.50 -9.64
C ASP A 207 10.98 5.37 -9.78
N ASP A 208 10.58 5.65 -11.03
CA ASP A 208 9.36 6.36 -11.41
C ASP A 208 8.16 5.44 -11.64
N LEU A 209 8.28 4.12 -11.47
CA LEU A 209 7.19 3.17 -11.66
C LEU A 209 5.94 3.48 -10.82
N LEU A 210 6.12 4.07 -9.63
CA LEU A 210 5.02 4.50 -8.76
C LEU A 210 4.48 5.90 -9.10
N CYS A 211 5.11 6.59 -10.04
CA CYS A 211 4.88 7.99 -10.40
C CYS A 211 3.85 8.11 -11.53
N VAL A 212 2.61 7.70 -11.26
CA VAL A 212 1.52 7.69 -12.25
C VAL A 212 0.79 9.03 -12.42
N SER A 213 1.17 10.04 -11.63
CA SER A 213 0.60 11.39 -11.64
C SER A 213 1.53 12.37 -10.90
N ASP A 214 1.47 13.65 -11.30
CA ASP A 214 2.08 14.76 -10.57
C ASP A 214 1.22 15.22 -9.39
N ASP A 215 -0.10 15.06 -9.51
CA ASP A 215 -1.08 15.41 -8.47
C ASP A 215 -1.56 14.16 -7.71
N PRO A 216 -1.86 14.27 -6.40
CA PRO A 216 -2.42 13.16 -5.64
C PRO A 216 -3.77 12.70 -6.19
N LEU A 217 -3.83 11.43 -6.57
CA LEU A 217 -5.02 10.76 -7.09
C LEU A 217 -5.92 10.28 -5.95
N ASP A 218 -7.20 10.08 -6.19
CA ASP A 218 -7.97 9.23 -5.27
C ASP A 218 -7.52 7.76 -5.36
N LEU A 219 -7.94 6.97 -4.38
CA LEU A 219 -7.46 5.60 -4.19
C LEU A 219 -7.83 4.66 -5.34
N GLU A 220 -9.03 4.81 -5.92
CA GLU A 220 -9.49 3.98 -7.04
C GLU A 220 -8.74 4.35 -8.32
N GLU A 221 -8.62 5.65 -8.62
CA GLU A 221 -7.87 6.13 -9.77
C GLU A 221 -6.38 5.74 -9.69
N TRP A 222 -5.78 5.83 -8.49
CA TRP A 222 -4.43 5.35 -8.26
C TRP A 222 -4.31 3.85 -8.55
N ALA A 223 -5.28 3.04 -8.10
CA ALA A 223 -5.29 1.60 -8.35
C ALA A 223 -5.43 1.25 -9.85
N GLU A 224 -6.32 1.94 -10.56
CA GLU A 224 -6.52 1.76 -12.00
C GLU A 224 -5.26 2.10 -12.81
N ARG A 225 -4.62 3.24 -12.54
CA ARG A 225 -3.40 3.64 -13.24
C ARG A 225 -2.24 2.70 -12.93
N MET A 226 -2.09 2.28 -11.67
CA MET A 226 -1.07 1.31 -11.29
C MET A 226 -1.32 -0.06 -11.92
N GLU A 227 -2.57 -0.51 -12.09
CA GLU A 227 -2.86 -1.76 -12.80
C GLU A 227 -2.31 -1.71 -14.24
N ILE A 228 -2.50 -0.59 -14.95
CA ILE A 228 -2.00 -0.41 -16.33
C ILE A 228 -0.47 -0.49 -16.35
N VAL A 229 0.20 0.24 -15.46
CA VAL A 229 1.67 0.22 -15.36
C VAL A 229 2.18 -1.18 -15.03
N LEU A 230 1.61 -1.85 -14.04
CA LEU A 230 2.03 -3.19 -13.63
C LEU A 230 1.84 -4.21 -14.75
N ARG A 231 0.71 -4.16 -15.50
CA ARG A 231 0.50 -5.02 -16.66
C ARG A 231 1.57 -4.81 -17.73
N ALA A 232 1.88 -3.55 -18.04
CA ALA A 232 2.91 -3.20 -19.02
C ALA A 232 4.31 -3.68 -18.56
N THR A 233 4.67 -3.45 -17.30
CA THR A 233 5.97 -3.86 -16.75
C THR A 233 6.11 -5.38 -16.66
N LEU A 234 5.05 -6.10 -16.33
CA LEU A 234 5.07 -7.56 -16.16
C LEU A 234 4.79 -8.34 -17.46
N GLY A 235 4.58 -7.63 -18.58
CA GLY A 235 4.31 -8.25 -19.88
C GLY A 235 2.96 -8.99 -19.95
N ALA A 236 1.98 -8.60 -19.13
CA ALA A 236 0.63 -9.13 -19.21
C ALA A 236 -0.12 -8.44 -20.37
N PRO A 237 -0.93 -9.16 -21.17
CA PRO A 237 -1.69 -8.55 -22.24
C PRO A 237 -2.62 -7.45 -21.70
N GLU A 238 -2.76 -6.36 -22.46
CA GLU A 238 -3.71 -5.28 -22.16
C GLU A 238 -5.11 -5.86 -21.93
N ARG A 239 -5.82 -5.33 -20.94
CA ARG A 239 -7.21 -5.67 -20.71
C ARG A 239 -7.99 -5.17 -21.93
N VAL A 240 -8.45 -6.09 -22.77
CA VAL A 240 -9.46 -5.74 -23.78
C VAL A 240 -10.69 -5.33 -22.99
N ALA A 241 -10.90 -4.02 -22.86
CA ALA A 241 -12.17 -3.48 -22.40
C ALA A 241 -13.22 -4.12 -23.31
N THR A 242 -13.96 -5.10 -22.79
CA THR A 242 -15.09 -5.63 -23.54
C THR A 242 -16.11 -4.51 -23.45
N PRO A 243 -16.38 -3.75 -24.52
CA PRO A 243 -17.45 -2.78 -24.45
C PRO A 243 -18.68 -3.58 -24.05
N LEU A 244 -19.36 -3.14 -22.98
CA LEU A 244 -20.69 -3.62 -22.66
C LEU A 244 -21.46 -3.56 -23.97
N GLN A 245 -21.79 -4.72 -24.55
CA GLN A 245 -22.65 -4.77 -25.71
C GLN A 245 -23.94 -4.09 -25.26
N THR A 246 -24.18 -2.90 -25.79
CA THR A 246 -25.39 -2.09 -25.65
C THR A 246 -26.56 -2.78 -26.37
N GLY A 247 -26.82 -4.03 -26.01
CA GLY A 247 -27.87 -4.89 -26.54
C GLY A 247 -29.08 -5.00 -25.61
N LEU A 248 -29.13 -4.23 -24.52
CA LEU A 248 -30.31 -4.18 -23.64
C LEU A 248 -31.33 -3.10 -24.05
N SER A 249 -30.95 -2.14 -24.89
CA SER A 249 -31.86 -1.09 -25.38
C SER A 249 -32.80 -1.55 -26.51
N SER A 250 -32.62 -2.74 -27.08
CA SER A 250 -33.48 -3.29 -28.14
C SER A 250 -34.59 -4.24 -27.62
N ARG A 251 -34.67 -4.49 -26.31
CA ARG A 251 -35.67 -5.40 -25.71
C ARG A 251 -36.92 -4.71 -25.13
N PHE A 252 -36.98 -3.37 -25.14
CA PHE A 252 -38.12 -2.60 -24.62
C PHE A 252 -38.73 -1.66 -25.67
N ASN A 253 -38.85 -2.09 -26.93
CA ASN A 253 -39.80 -1.45 -27.86
C ASN A 253 -41.22 -1.87 -27.46
N LEU A 254 -41.85 -1.05 -26.62
CA LEU A 254 -43.30 -1.02 -26.47
C LEU A 254 -43.90 -0.55 -27.79
N GLN A 255 -44.61 -1.44 -28.48
CA GLN A 255 -45.73 -1.09 -29.35
C GLN A 255 -47.03 -1.37 -28.59
#